data_AF-A0A517QPN3-F1
#
_entry.id   AF-A0A517QPN3-F1
#
_cell.length_a   1.000
_cell.length_b   1.000
_cell.length_c   1.000
_cell.angle_alpha   90.00
_cell.angle_beta   90.00
_cell.angle_gamma   90.00
#
_symmetry.space_group_name_H-M   'P 1'
#
loop_
_entity.id
_entity.type
_entity.pdbx_description
1 polymer ?
#
loop_
_entity_poly.entity_id
_entity_poly.type
_entity_poly.pdbx_seq_one_letter_code
_entity_poly.pdbx_strand_id
1 'polypeptide(L)'
;MSIKHTHHQAHTHHGHHHLKNDAGLPAILDLLEDTAVEMDDVIRSLEKSETLSTLVRTEAESVVKASVFTREVKSLKHAVALLGLNRLHALLVAQKTLQDQEFHRSA
;
A
#
# COMPACT_ATOMS: atom_id res chain seq x y z
N MET A 1 -29.26 -47.71 -3.74
CA MET A 1 -28.71 -47.17 -2.48
C MET A 1 -27.85 -45.97 -2.82
N SER A 2 -28.33 -44.77 -2.48
CA SER A 2 -27.68 -43.50 -2.82
C SER A 2 -26.45 -43.27 -1.96
N ILE A 3 -25.29 -43.08 -2.60
CA ILE A 3 -24.07 -42.64 -1.92
C ILE A 3 -23.98 -41.13 -2.14
N LYS A 4 -24.01 -40.41 -1.02
CA LYS A 4 -24.18 -38.96 -0.90
C LYS A 4 -22.96 -38.23 -1.48
N HIS A 5 -23.21 -37.18 -2.26
CA HIS A 5 -22.23 -36.14 -2.56
C HIS A 5 -21.75 -35.52 -1.25
N THR A 6 -20.48 -35.71 -0.90
CA THR A 6 -19.84 -34.94 0.15
C THR A 6 -19.25 -33.69 -0.49
N HIS A 7 -20.00 -32.59 -0.39
CA HIS A 7 -19.57 -31.25 -0.76
C HIS A 7 -18.44 -30.89 0.23
N HIS A 8 -17.19 -30.96 -0.22
CA HIS A 8 -16.05 -30.53 0.60
C HIS A 8 -16.05 -29.00 0.57
N GLN A 9 -16.65 -28.43 1.61
CA GLN A 9 -16.57 -27.01 1.94
C GLN A 9 -15.09 -26.69 2.20
N ALA A 10 -14.41 -26.13 1.21
CA ALA A 10 -13.06 -25.59 1.40
C ALA A 10 -13.19 -24.40 2.34
N HIS A 11 -12.93 -24.65 3.61
CA HIS A 11 -12.82 -23.63 4.63
C HIS A 11 -11.76 -22.61 4.20
N THR A 12 -12.21 -21.36 4.15
CA THR A 12 -11.44 -20.14 4.11
C THR A 12 -10.30 -20.20 5.12
N HIS A 13 -9.10 -20.54 4.65
CA HIS A 13 -7.87 -20.21 5.36
C HIS A 13 -7.31 -18.95 4.70
N HIS A 14 -7.98 -17.82 4.96
CA HIS A 14 -7.36 -16.51 4.83
C HIS A 14 -6.11 -16.57 5.71
N GLY A 15 -4.95 -16.74 5.06
CA GLY A 15 -3.66 -16.56 5.69
C GLY A 15 -3.58 -15.10 6.08
N HIS A 16 -4.13 -14.75 7.24
CA HIS A 16 -3.76 -13.56 7.96
C HIS A 16 -2.27 -13.72 8.27
N HIS A 17 -1.43 -13.24 7.35
CA HIS A 17 -0.08 -12.88 7.70
C HIS A 17 -0.20 -11.92 8.88
N HIS A 18 0.28 -12.40 10.01
CA HIS A 18 0.44 -11.66 11.24
C HIS A 18 1.53 -10.61 11.00
N LEU A 19 1.21 -9.58 10.20
CA LEU A 19 2.02 -8.38 10.06
C LEU A 19 1.99 -7.70 11.43
N LYS A 20 3.04 -7.96 12.22
CA LYS A 20 3.31 -7.22 13.45
C LYS A 20 3.16 -5.73 13.15
N ASN A 21 2.51 -5.03 14.07
CA ASN A 21 2.05 -3.64 13.99
C ASN A 21 3.17 -2.56 13.86
N ASP A 22 4.23 -2.81 13.11
CA ASP A 22 5.20 -1.80 12.71
C ASP A 22 4.92 -1.43 11.26
N ALA A 23 3.98 -0.50 11.04
CA ALA A 23 3.65 0.03 9.72
C ALA A 23 4.71 1.03 9.23
N GLY A 24 5.97 0.60 9.28
CA GLY A 24 7.09 1.30 8.68
C GLY A 24 7.11 1.10 7.17
N LEU A 25 7.92 1.92 6.50
CA LEU A 25 8.15 1.84 5.07
C LEU A 25 8.49 0.42 4.57
N PRO A 26 9.33 -0.38 5.27
CA PRO A 26 9.60 -1.76 4.84
C PRO A 26 8.36 -2.66 4.80
N ALA A 27 7.50 -2.61 5.81
CA ALA A 27 6.31 -3.46 5.88
C ALA A 27 5.29 -3.15 4.79
N ILE A 28 5.18 -1.87 4.38
CA ILE A 28 4.27 -1.46 3.30
C ILE A 28 4.84 -1.87 1.93
N LEU A 29 6.16 -1.87 1.77
CA LEU A 29 6.80 -2.37 0.55
C LEU A 29 6.61 -3.88 0.42
N ASP A 30 6.83 -4.65 1.50
CA ASP A 30 6.58 -6.09 1.51
C ASP A 30 5.13 -6.42 1.14
N LEU A 31 4.18 -5.60 1.63
CA LEU A 31 2.76 -5.73 1.28
C LEU A 31 2.48 -5.44 -0.20
N LEU A 32 3.17 -4.47 -0.80
CA LEU A 32 3.02 -4.11 -2.22
C LEU A 32 3.68 -5.12 -3.18
N GLU A 33 4.62 -5.92 -2.70
CA GLU A 33 5.23 -7.02 -3.45
C GLU A 33 4.34 -8.28 -3.49
N ASP A 34 3.34 -8.38 -2.60
CA ASP A 34 2.39 -9.48 -2.61
C ASP A 34 1.41 -9.36 -3.78
N THR A 35 1.43 -10.35 -4.67
CA THR A 35 0.54 -10.43 -5.85
C THR A 35 -0.96 -10.51 -5.52
N ALA A 36 -1.31 -10.87 -4.28
CA ALA A 36 -2.69 -10.96 -3.80
C ALA A 36 -3.11 -9.75 -2.96
N VAL A 37 -2.28 -8.71 -2.85
CA VAL A 37 -2.56 -7.55 -2.00
C VAL A 37 -3.81 -6.80 -2.45
N GLU A 38 -4.68 -6.49 -1.49
CA GLU A 38 -5.79 -5.57 -1.72
C GLU A 38 -5.38 -4.11 -1.45
N MET A 39 -5.87 -3.20 -2.27
CA MET A 39 -5.58 -1.76 -2.11
C MET A 39 -5.97 -1.24 -0.71
N ASP A 40 -7.03 -1.79 -0.10
CA ASP A 40 -7.46 -1.40 1.24
C ASP A 40 -6.48 -1.84 2.34
N ASP A 41 -5.73 -2.93 2.16
CA ASP A 41 -4.66 -3.33 3.10
C ASP A 41 -3.50 -2.33 3.08
N VAL A 42 -3.12 -1.90 1.88
CA VAL A 42 -2.08 -0.88 1.68
C VAL A 42 -2.51 0.45 2.31
N ILE A 43 -3.75 0.86 2.08
CA ILE A 43 -4.31 2.08 2.68
C ILE A 43 -4.27 1.98 4.21
N ARG A 44 -4.77 0.89 4.81
CA ARG A 44 -4.73 0.70 6.26
C ARG A 44 -3.33 0.75 6.83
N SER A 45 -2.34 0.26 6.10
CA SER A 45 -0.94 0.31 6.51
C SER A 45 -0.35 1.71 6.39
N LEU A 46 -0.68 2.45 5.32
CA LEU A 46 -0.28 3.85 5.16
C LEU A 46 -0.91 4.77 6.22
N GLU A 47 -2.16 4.53 6.64
CA GLU A 47 -2.84 5.33 7.67
C GLU A 47 -2.16 5.24 9.04
N LYS A 48 -1.41 4.16 9.29
CA LYS A 48 -0.63 4.00 10.53
C LYS A 48 0.66 4.85 10.52
N SER A 49 1.02 5.48 9.39
CA SER A 49 2.19 6.35 9.28
C SER A 49 1.79 7.74 8.73
N GLU A 50 1.84 8.76 9.59
CA GLU A 50 1.55 10.14 9.20
C GLU A 50 2.50 10.65 8.09
N THR A 51 3.78 10.31 8.19
CA THR A 51 4.79 10.69 7.19
C THR A 51 4.49 10.08 5.83
N LEU A 52 4.21 8.77 5.77
CA LEU A 52 3.97 8.09 4.50
C LEU A 52 2.61 8.47 3.91
N SER A 53 1.58 8.61 4.73
CA SER A 53 0.27 9.10 4.26
C SER A 53 0.34 10.53 3.71
N THR A 54 1.14 11.41 4.32
CA THR A 54 1.39 12.77 3.81
C THR A 54 2.15 12.75 2.50
N LEU A 55 3.19 11.92 2.39
CA LEU A 55 3.97 11.74 1.15
C LEU A 55 3.06 11.30 -0.01
N VAL A 56 2.23 10.28 0.22
CA VAL A 56 1.31 9.73 -0.78
C VAL A 56 0.28 10.78 -1.23
N ARG A 57 -0.29 11.55 -0.30
CA ARG A 57 -1.21 12.65 -0.65
C ARG A 57 -0.51 13.73 -1.48
N THR A 58 0.70 14.13 -1.09
CA THR A 58 1.48 15.15 -1.78
C THR A 58 1.80 14.73 -3.22
N GLU A 59 2.24 13.48 -3.42
CA GLU A 59 2.50 12.96 -4.76
C GLU A 59 1.20 12.89 -5.60
N ALA A 60 0.08 12.47 -5.01
CA ALA A 60 -1.20 12.45 -5.72
C ALA A 60 -1.67 13.86 -6.11
N GLU A 61 -1.49 14.86 -5.23
CA GLU A 61 -1.79 16.26 -5.55
C GLU A 61 -0.88 16.80 -6.65
N SER A 62 0.39 16.41 -6.65
CA SER A 62 1.34 16.74 -7.71
C SER A 62 0.90 16.17 -9.06
N VAL A 63 0.52 14.89 -9.09
CA VAL A 63 -0.03 14.22 -10.29
C VAL A 63 -1.30 14.92 -10.79
N VAL A 64 -2.21 15.28 -9.89
CA VAL A 64 -3.41 16.05 -10.23
C VAL A 64 -3.05 17.40 -10.83
N LYS A 65 -2.19 18.19 -10.18
CA LYS A 65 -1.79 19.54 -10.61
C LYS A 65 -1.08 19.53 -11.96
N ALA A 66 -0.25 18.50 -12.19
CA ALA A 66 0.44 18.30 -13.46
C ALA A 66 -0.51 17.83 -14.57
N SER A 67 -1.64 17.23 -14.19
CA SER A 67 -2.68 16.85 -15.13
C SER A 67 -3.62 18.03 -15.41
N VAL A 68 -4.26 18.05 -16.58
CA VAL A 68 -5.35 19.01 -16.90
C VAL A 68 -6.63 18.80 -16.06
N PHE A 69 -6.56 17.97 -15.02
CA PHE A 69 -7.66 17.67 -14.12
C PHE A 69 -7.76 18.73 -13.01
N THR A 70 -8.90 19.41 -12.92
CA THR A 70 -9.21 20.37 -11.85
C THR A 70 -9.71 19.71 -10.55
N ARG A 71 -9.39 18.44 -10.31
CA ARG A 71 -9.97 17.65 -9.20
C ARG A 71 -9.05 17.60 -7.99
N GLU A 72 -9.52 18.06 -6.84
CA GLU A 72 -8.75 17.97 -5.59
C GLU A 72 -8.63 16.53 -5.06
N VAL A 73 -7.51 16.23 -4.40
CA VAL A 73 -7.32 15.00 -3.63
C VAL A 73 -8.12 15.12 -2.33
N LYS A 74 -9.01 14.17 -2.05
CA LYS A 74 -10.02 14.28 -0.97
C LYS A 74 -9.74 13.39 0.22
N SER A 75 -8.95 12.33 0.02
CA SER A 75 -8.66 11.33 1.05
C SER A 75 -7.42 10.54 0.64
N LEU A 76 -6.85 9.79 1.59
CA LEU A 76 -5.73 8.90 1.30
C LEU A 76 -6.14 7.78 0.31
N LYS A 77 -7.35 7.22 0.45
CA LYS A 77 -7.90 6.26 -0.52
C LYS A 77 -7.99 6.85 -1.92
N HIS A 78 -8.43 8.10 -2.05
CA HIS A 78 -8.44 8.79 -3.35
C HIS A 78 -7.02 9.00 -3.89
N ALA A 79 -6.07 9.39 -3.03
CA ALA A 79 -4.67 9.53 -3.42
C ALA A 79 -4.07 8.21 -3.94
N VAL A 80 -4.24 7.10 -3.21
CA VAL A 80 -3.77 5.78 -3.62
C VAL A 80 -4.41 5.33 -4.93
N ALA A 81 -5.71 5.59 -5.12
CA ALA A 81 -6.40 5.28 -6.38
C ALA A 81 -5.87 6.08 -7.57
N LEU A 82 -5.52 7.37 -7.37
CA LEU A 82 -4.95 8.22 -8.42
C LEU A 82 -3.55 7.79 -8.83
N LEU A 83 -2.73 7.36 -7.87
CA LEU A 83 -1.39 6.84 -8.15
C LEU A 83 -1.43 5.43 -8.74
N GLY A 84 -2.35 4.60 -8.25
CA GLY A 84 -2.32 3.15 -8.46
C GLY A 84 -1.15 2.49 -7.72
N LEU A 85 -1.22 1.16 -7.57
CA LEU A 85 -0.23 0.40 -6.79
C LEU A 85 1.18 0.48 -7.37
N ASN A 86 1.33 0.48 -8.70
CA ASN A 86 2.65 0.54 -9.34
C ASN A 86 3.39 1.85 -9.05
N ARG A 87 2.69 3.00 -9.15
CA ARG A 87 3.32 4.29 -8.88
C ARG A 87 3.53 4.52 -7.39
N LEU A 88 2.62 4.04 -6.56
CA LEU A 88 2.80 4.02 -5.11
C LEU A 88 4.04 3.22 -4.72
N HIS A 89 4.23 2.03 -5.29
CA HIS A 89 5.41 1.20 -5.04
C HIS A 89 6.69 1.95 -5.43
N ALA A 90 6.74 2.52 -6.63
CA ALA A 90 7.90 3.29 -7.08
C ALA A 90 8.23 4.48 -6.16
N LEU A 91 7.20 5.22 -5.71
CA LEU A 91 7.35 6.33 -4.76
C LEU A 91 7.98 5.87 -3.44
N LEU A 92 7.48 4.77 -2.88
CA LEU A 92 7.95 4.26 -1.59
C LEU A 92 9.36 3.65 -1.68
N VAL A 93 9.73 3.02 -2.80
CA VAL A 93 11.11 2.57 -3.06
C VAL A 93 12.07 3.76 -3.15
N ALA A 94 11.66 4.83 -3.83
CA ALA A 94 12.46 6.06 -3.90
C ALA A 94 12.66 6.67 -2.51
N GLN A 95 11.61 6.72 -1.69
CA GLN A 95 11.70 7.21 -0.31
C GLN A 95 12.68 6.37 0.54
N LYS A 96 12.64 5.04 0.40
CA LYS A 96 13.57 4.14 1.11
C LYS A 96 15.01 4.42 0.70
N THR A 97 15.24 4.56 -0.60
CA THR A 97 16.57 4.85 -1.16
C THR A 97 17.13 6.17 -0.61
N LEU A 98 16.30 7.20 -0.49
CA LEU A 98 16.71 8.49 0.08
C LEU A 98 17.06 8.36 1.57
N GLN A 99 16.23 7.66 2.35
CA GLN A 99 16.49 7.43 3.77
C GLN A 99 17.81 6.66 4.00
N ASP A 100 18.07 5.63 3.20
CA ASP A 100 19.31 4.86 3.27
C ASP A 100 20.53 5.75 2.93
N GLN A 101 20.43 6.62 1.93
CA GLN A 101 21.51 7.56 1.57
C GLN A 101 21.79 8.61 2.64
N GLU A 102 20.75 9.16 3.29
CA GLU A 102 20.92 10.14 4.37
C GLU A 102 21.56 9.53 5.63
N PHE A 103 21.21 8.28 5.94
CA PHE A 103 21.84 7.53 7.01
C PHE A 103 23.35 7.36 6.77
N HIS A 104 23.76 7.01 5.55
CA HIS A 104 25.18 6.85 5.19
C HIS A 104 25.96 8.16 5.14
N ARG A 105 25.32 9.33 4.98
CA ARG A 105 25.99 10.63 5.02
C ARG A 105 26.21 11.18 6.43
N SER A 106 25.47 10.65 7.41
CA SER A 106 25.43 11.15 8.78
C SER A 106 26.19 10.25 9.78
N ALA A 107 26.79 9.15 9.30
CA ALA A 107 27.61 8.20 10.03
C ALA A 107 29.10 8.38 9.72
#